data_AF-A0A100VZ85-F1
#
_entry.id   AF-A0A100VZ85-F1
#
_cell.length_a   1.000
_cell.length_b   1.000
_cell.length_c   1.000
_cell.angle_alpha   90.00
_cell.angle_beta   90.00
_cell.angle_gamma   90.00
#
_symmetry.space_group_name_H-M   'P 1'
#
loop_
_entity.id
_entity.type
_entity.pdbx_description
1 polymer ?
#
loop_
_entity_poly.entity_id
_entity_poly.type
_entity_poly.pdbx_seq_one_letter_code
_entity_poly.pdbx_strand_id
1 'polypeptide(L)'
;MSDDEVLARLRRGIADIESTGPVDKDAAAAARKARKEKPKPGPEPQPEFGIPDDDDWMDNLPVWLRDGENGFDRRLMEDLAAAGYRCYTINRFPGRTVPKAIPIVLDWLEHLEERIPGPETRHRELIRGGLIWRLNDPAARGNRRAIDLVITQIRRQQPPLPSPFSDGAGQVLARIALPRDFEQLVELFGELDDDNSAKFFLTEYFGKVKTTQSRDVVLPYLDRWPSVVIPTLIKMNATGVRHLIEPHLKDSWPPTRKYARRAMERLT
;
A
#
# COMPACT_ATOMS: atom_id res chain seq x y z
N MET A 1 23.00 19.24 24.98
CA MET A 1 22.67 20.26 23.98
C MET A 1 21.28 20.73 24.30
N SER A 2 21.09 22.01 24.65
CA SER A 2 19.77 22.53 25.00
C SER A 2 18.93 22.74 23.73
N ASP A 3 17.61 22.77 23.87
CA ASP A 3 16.69 23.03 22.74
C ASP A 3 16.99 24.37 22.05
N ASP A 4 17.51 25.34 22.79
CA ASP A 4 17.96 26.63 22.26
C ASP A 4 19.20 26.52 21.37
N GLU A 5 20.14 25.62 21.68
CA GLU A 5 21.30 25.36 20.81
C GLU A 5 20.88 24.68 19.50
N VAL A 6 19.90 23.77 19.58
CA VAL A 6 19.33 23.09 18.40
C VAL A 6 18.63 24.11 17.51
N LEU A 7 17.82 25.01 18.09
CA LEU A 7 17.15 26.08 17.36
C LEU A 7 18.13 27.07 16.74
N ALA A 8 19.19 27.46 17.47
CA ALA A 8 20.20 28.39 16.97
C ALA A 8 20.99 27.79 15.80
N ARG A 9 21.27 26.48 15.84
CA ARG A 9 21.94 25.76 14.75
C ARG A 9 21.04 25.62 13.51
N LEU A 10 19.76 25.32 13.71
CA LEU A 10 18.78 25.25 12.60
C LEU A 10 18.59 26.62 11.93
N ARG A 11 18.50 27.70 12.71
CA ARG A 11 18.38 29.06 12.17
C ARG A 11 19.60 29.47 11.34
N ARG A 12 20.81 29.09 11.79
CA ARG A 12 22.04 29.31 11.01
C ARG A 12 22.05 28.52 9.70
N GLY A 13 21.71 27.24 9.75
CA GLY A 13 21.63 26.40 8.55
C GLY A 13 20.62 26.91 7.52
N ILE A 14 19.50 27.47 7.97
CA ILE A 14 18.51 28.09 7.07
C ILE A 14 19.06 29.38 6.46
N ALA A 15 19.71 30.24 7.24
CA ALA A 15 20.31 31.48 6.76
C ALA A 15 21.44 31.22 5.73
N ASP A 16 22.26 30.19 5.95
CA ASP A 16 23.32 29.80 5.01
C ASP A 16 22.73 29.28 3.68
N ILE A 17 21.62 28.55 3.72
CA ILE A 17 20.89 28.08 2.52
C ILE A 17 20.23 29.26 1.77
N GLU A 18 19.67 30.23 2.48
CA GLU A 18 19.08 31.43 1.88
C GLU A 18 20.14 32.37 1.27
N SER A 19 21.42 32.23 1.66
CA SER A 19 22.54 33.07 1.19
C SER A 19 23.25 32.58 -0.07
N THR A 20 23.05 31.32 -0.51
CA THR A 20 23.86 30.67 -1.56
C THR A 20 23.25 30.68 -2.97
N GLY A 21 22.24 31.51 -3.22
CA GLY A 21 21.72 31.78 -4.56
C GLY A 21 20.43 32.59 -4.53
N PRO A 22 20.03 33.25 -5.63
CA PRO A 22 18.79 34.01 -5.64
C PRO A 22 17.60 33.05 -5.49
N VAL A 23 17.03 32.99 -4.30
CA VAL A 23 15.73 32.37 -4.07
C VAL A 23 14.72 33.16 -4.89
N ASP A 24 14.09 32.50 -5.86
CA ASP A 24 12.97 33.05 -6.60
C ASP A 24 11.88 33.42 -5.58
N LYS A 25 11.76 34.73 -5.32
CA LYS A 25 10.89 35.28 -4.30
C LYS A 25 9.43 35.01 -4.62
N ASP A 26 9.10 34.87 -5.90
CA ASP A 26 7.75 34.59 -6.36
C ASP A 26 7.40 33.12 -6.15
N ALA A 27 8.35 32.21 -6.41
CA ALA A 27 8.20 30.79 -6.08
C ALA A 27 8.07 30.56 -4.56
N ALA A 28 8.85 31.27 -3.75
CA ALA A 28 8.78 31.19 -2.29
C ALA A 28 7.46 31.78 -1.73
N ALA A 29 6.98 32.89 -2.31
CA ALA A 29 5.70 33.48 -1.95
C ALA A 29 4.51 32.58 -2.34
N ALA A 30 4.56 31.96 -3.54
CA ALA A 30 3.56 31.01 -3.99
C ALA A 30 3.49 29.77 -3.09
N ALA A 31 4.64 29.23 -2.69
CA ALA A 31 4.71 28.09 -1.76
C ALA A 31 4.14 28.43 -0.37
N ARG A 32 4.40 29.64 0.15
CA ARG A 32 3.84 30.11 1.43
C ARG A 32 2.32 30.32 1.34
N LYS A 33 1.81 30.79 0.20
CA LYS A 33 0.37 30.96 -0.04
C LYS A 33 -0.34 29.60 -0.13
N ALA A 34 0.21 28.65 -0.89
CA ALA A 34 -0.31 27.29 -1.01
C ALA A 34 -0.33 26.55 0.34
N ARG A 35 0.61 26.85 1.25
CA ARG A 35 0.67 26.24 2.59
C ARG A 35 -0.33 26.85 3.58
N LYS A 36 -0.80 28.09 3.35
CA LYS A 36 -1.83 28.76 4.17
C LYS A 36 -3.25 28.46 3.70
N GLU A 37 -3.43 28.06 2.44
CA GLU A 37 -4.70 27.54 1.96
C GLU A 37 -5.00 26.20 2.65
N LYS A 38 -6.04 26.17 3.48
CA LYS A 38 -6.55 24.91 4.04
C LYS A 38 -6.80 23.94 2.87
N PRO A 39 -6.42 22.66 2.98
CA PRO A 39 -6.75 21.68 1.96
C PRO A 39 -8.26 21.76 1.72
N LYS A 40 -8.66 21.93 0.46
CA LYS A 40 -10.08 21.83 0.09
C LYS A 40 -10.61 20.52 0.67
N PRO A 41 -11.77 20.51 1.34
CA PRO A 41 -12.42 19.26 1.71
C PRO A 41 -12.44 18.37 0.48
N GLY A 42 -11.95 17.14 0.63
CA GLY A 42 -12.07 16.15 -0.43
C GLY A 42 -13.54 16.00 -0.82
N PRO A 43 -13.85 15.61 -2.07
CA PRO A 43 -15.23 15.35 -2.46
C PRO A 43 -15.84 14.37 -1.45
N GLU A 44 -17.07 14.69 -1.00
CA GLU A 44 -17.82 13.76 -0.16
C GLU A 44 -17.92 12.41 -0.87
N PRO A 45 -17.81 11.29 -0.15
CA PRO A 45 -17.98 9.97 -0.73
C PRO A 45 -19.36 9.94 -1.40
N GLN A 46 -19.39 9.77 -2.73
CA GLN A 46 -20.64 9.54 -3.47
C GLN A 46 -21.31 8.25 -2.97
N PRO A 47 -22.57 7.95 -3.22
CA PRO A 47 -23.07 6.60 -2.95
C PRO A 47 -22.38 5.58 -3.87
N GLU A 48 -22.27 4.32 -3.44
CA GLU A 48 -22.07 3.22 -4.40
C GLU A 48 -23.20 3.24 -5.45
N PHE A 49 -22.87 2.98 -6.72
CA PHE A 49 -23.87 2.94 -7.79
C PHE A 49 -25.00 1.95 -7.46
N GLY A 50 -26.24 2.44 -7.39
CA GLY A 50 -27.43 1.63 -7.12
C GLY A 50 -27.84 1.52 -5.65
N ILE A 51 -27.21 2.27 -4.73
CA ILE A 51 -27.79 2.50 -3.40
C ILE A 51 -28.89 3.57 -3.54
N PRO A 52 -30.11 3.33 -3.03
CA PRO A 52 -31.15 4.36 -2.95
C PRO A 52 -30.61 5.63 -2.29
N ASP A 53 -31.17 6.80 -2.54
CA ASP A 53 -30.75 8.05 -1.86
C ASP A 53 -31.39 8.23 -0.47
N ASP A 54 -32.43 7.46 -0.17
CA ASP A 54 -33.24 7.54 1.05
C ASP A 54 -32.49 7.02 2.30
N ASP A 55 -32.77 7.60 3.47
CA ASP A 55 -32.06 7.27 4.72
C ASP A 55 -32.25 5.80 5.17
N ASP A 56 -33.23 5.09 4.62
CA ASP A 56 -33.56 3.68 4.89
C ASP A 56 -32.80 2.68 3.98
N TRP A 57 -31.77 3.12 3.26
CA TRP A 57 -31.03 2.28 2.31
C TRP A 57 -30.45 0.99 2.91
N MET A 58 -30.15 0.96 4.21
CA MET A 58 -29.66 -0.24 4.92
C MET A 58 -30.76 -1.29 5.14
N ASP A 59 -32.03 -0.88 5.09
CA ASP A 59 -33.21 -1.75 5.19
C ASP A 59 -33.65 -2.23 3.79
N ASN A 60 -33.32 -1.47 2.75
CA ASN A 60 -33.62 -1.76 1.34
C ASN A 60 -32.48 -2.50 0.63
N LEU A 61 -32.03 -3.63 1.20
CA LEU A 61 -30.95 -4.42 0.62
C LEU A 61 -31.35 -5.02 -0.75
N PRO A 62 -30.48 -4.93 -1.77
CA PRO A 62 -30.63 -5.69 -3.01
C PRO A 62 -30.84 -7.19 -2.75
N VAL A 63 -31.75 -7.82 -3.49
CA VAL A 63 -32.15 -9.25 -3.32
C VAL A 63 -31.00 -10.27 -3.41
N TRP A 64 -29.88 -9.88 -4.02
CA TRP A 64 -28.69 -10.71 -4.17
C TRP A 64 -27.71 -10.59 -2.99
N LEU A 65 -27.92 -9.65 -2.08
CA LEU A 65 -27.17 -9.52 -0.82
C LEU A 65 -27.90 -10.28 0.28
N ARG A 66 -27.20 -11.25 0.87
CA ARG A 66 -27.67 -12.05 2.00
C ARG A 66 -26.62 -11.98 3.09
N ASP A 67 -27.05 -11.59 4.28
CA ASP A 67 -26.15 -11.48 5.42
C ASP A 67 -25.46 -12.81 5.72
N GLY A 68 -24.16 -12.77 6.00
CA GLY A 68 -23.34 -13.95 6.22
C GLY A 68 -22.95 -14.72 4.95
N GLU A 69 -23.28 -14.22 3.75
CA GLU A 69 -22.96 -14.88 2.48
C GLU A 69 -22.07 -14.00 1.58
N ASN A 70 -21.25 -14.64 0.74
CA ASN A 70 -20.55 -14.01 -0.40
C ASN A 70 -19.85 -12.67 -0.13
N GLY A 71 -19.29 -12.50 1.07
CA GLY A 71 -18.54 -11.31 1.47
C GLY A 71 -19.37 -10.13 1.95
N PHE A 72 -20.68 -10.31 2.14
CA PHE A 72 -21.57 -9.32 2.75
C PHE A 72 -21.91 -9.69 4.19
N ASP A 73 -21.54 -8.80 5.13
CA ASP A 73 -21.87 -8.90 6.55
C ASP A 73 -22.56 -7.59 6.95
N ARG A 74 -23.78 -7.69 7.47
CA ARG A 74 -24.60 -6.52 7.85
C ARG A 74 -23.91 -5.67 8.91
N ARG A 75 -23.20 -6.29 9.87
CA ARG A 75 -22.50 -5.56 10.93
C ARG A 75 -21.36 -4.72 10.37
N LEU A 76 -20.64 -5.26 9.38
CA LEU A 76 -19.57 -4.51 8.68
C LEU A 76 -20.16 -3.33 7.89
N MET A 77 -21.30 -3.53 7.22
CA MET A 77 -22.01 -2.44 6.54
C MET A 77 -22.41 -1.34 7.52
N GLU A 78 -22.99 -1.70 8.68
CA GLU A 78 -23.41 -0.75 9.72
C GLU A 78 -22.21 0.01 10.32
N ASP A 79 -21.10 -0.67 10.61
CA ASP A 79 -19.87 -0.03 11.09
C ASP A 79 -19.34 0.99 10.08
N LEU A 80 -19.35 0.65 8.78
CA LEU A 80 -18.93 1.55 7.71
C LEU A 80 -19.89 2.74 7.54
N ALA A 81 -21.20 2.50 7.66
CA ALA A 81 -22.22 3.55 7.64
C ALA A 81 -22.03 4.54 8.80
N ALA A 82 -21.72 4.05 10.00
CA ALA A 82 -21.42 4.88 11.17
C ALA A 82 -20.17 5.77 10.96
N ALA A 83 -19.21 5.35 10.13
CA ALA A 83 -18.08 6.18 9.70
C ALA A 83 -18.40 7.16 8.55
N GLY A 84 -19.65 7.17 8.08
CA GLY A 84 -20.15 8.03 7.01
C GLY A 84 -19.94 7.45 5.60
N TYR A 85 -19.78 6.14 5.47
CA TYR A 85 -19.70 5.48 4.16
C TYR A 85 -21.03 4.81 3.78
N ARG A 86 -21.61 5.28 2.69
CA ARG A 86 -22.79 4.68 2.06
C ARG A 86 -22.35 3.61 1.07
N CYS A 87 -22.13 2.40 1.56
CA CYS A 87 -21.75 1.23 0.76
C CYS A 87 -22.28 -0.06 1.38
N TYR A 88 -22.67 -1.04 0.56
CA TYR A 88 -23.13 -2.33 1.09
C TYR A 88 -21.99 -3.25 1.48
N THR A 89 -20.85 -3.17 0.78
CA THR A 89 -19.72 -4.08 1.01
C THR A 89 -18.40 -3.32 1.10
N ILE A 90 -17.45 -3.89 1.84
CA ILE A 90 -16.08 -3.38 1.95
C ILE A 90 -15.38 -3.23 0.58
N ASN A 91 -15.85 -3.91 -0.46
CA ASN A 91 -15.28 -3.86 -1.79
C ASN A 91 -15.83 -2.73 -2.66
N ARG A 92 -16.87 -2.04 -2.23
CA ARG A 92 -17.62 -1.09 -3.05
C ARG A 92 -17.73 0.29 -2.44
N PHE A 93 -16.61 0.78 -1.90
CA PHE A 93 -16.53 2.18 -1.52
C PHE A 93 -16.62 3.10 -2.75
N PRO A 94 -17.25 4.25 -2.59
CA PRO A 94 -17.42 5.24 -3.66
C PRO A 94 -16.15 6.08 -3.94
N GLY A 95 -15.24 6.14 -2.97
CA GLY A 95 -14.01 6.91 -3.05
C GLY A 95 -12.80 6.03 -3.30
N ARG A 96 -11.79 6.57 -3.99
CA ARG A 96 -10.48 5.93 -4.14
C ARG A 96 -9.75 5.78 -2.80
N THR A 97 -10.02 6.67 -1.84
CA THR A 97 -9.44 6.65 -0.49
C THR A 97 -10.52 6.66 0.58
N VAL A 98 -10.29 5.95 1.67
CA VAL A 98 -11.25 5.69 2.76
C VAL A 98 -10.61 5.84 4.15
N PRO A 99 -10.02 7.02 4.48
CA PRO A 99 -9.26 7.20 5.71
C PRO A 99 -10.06 6.92 6.99
N LYS A 100 -11.37 7.25 7.01
CA LYS A 100 -12.24 7.00 8.18
C LYS A 100 -12.57 5.51 8.35
N ALA A 101 -12.43 4.70 7.30
CA ALA A 101 -12.66 3.26 7.38
C ALA A 101 -11.46 2.51 7.96
N ILE A 102 -10.26 3.09 7.97
CA ILE A 102 -9.04 2.39 8.40
C ILE A 102 -9.15 1.82 9.83
N PRO A 103 -9.65 2.55 10.85
CA PRO A 103 -9.84 1.97 12.18
C PRO A 103 -10.78 0.76 12.19
N ILE A 104 -11.88 0.82 11.43
CA ILE A 104 -12.86 -0.28 11.30
C ILE A 104 -12.22 -1.47 10.61
N VAL A 105 -11.49 -1.23 9.52
CA VAL A 105 -10.80 -2.28 8.75
C VAL A 105 -9.79 -3.02 9.62
N LEU A 106 -9.01 -2.30 10.43
CA LEU A 106 -8.03 -2.89 11.34
C LEU A 106 -8.71 -3.73 12.42
N ASP A 107 -9.77 -3.20 13.02
CA ASP A 107 -10.55 -3.90 14.04
C ASP A 107 -11.19 -5.19 13.50
N TRP A 108 -11.85 -5.09 12.34
CA TRP A 108 -12.44 -6.25 11.68
C TRP A 108 -11.41 -7.29 11.27
N LEU A 109 -10.24 -6.89 10.77
CA LEU A 109 -9.20 -7.83 10.34
C LEU A 109 -8.52 -8.52 11.52
N GLU A 110 -8.39 -7.84 12.65
CA GLU A 110 -7.82 -8.38 13.89
C GLU A 110 -8.77 -9.37 14.57
N HIS A 111 -10.08 -9.08 14.56
CA HIS A 111 -11.12 -9.87 15.21
C HIS A 111 -11.95 -10.70 14.23
N LEU A 112 -11.43 -10.97 13.02
CA LEU A 112 -12.24 -11.57 11.95
C LEU A 112 -12.75 -12.96 12.32
N GLU A 113 -11.89 -13.77 12.94
CA GLU A 113 -12.20 -15.12 13.39
C GLU A 113 -13.24 -15.14 14.52
N GLU A 114 -13.26 -14.11 15.37
CA GLU A 114 -14.23 -13.97 16.46
C GLU A 114 -15.58 -13.47 15.93
N ARG A 115 -15.56 -12.53 14.98
CA ARG A 115 -16.75 -11.96 14.35
C ARG A 115 -17.44 -12.95 13.43
N ILE A 116 -16.67 -13.79 12.73
CA ILE A 116 -17.16 -14.83 11.80
C ILE A 116 -16.51 -16.18 12.20
N PRO A 117 -17.08 -16.85 13.22
CA PRO A 117 -16.51 -18.07 13.79
C PRO A 117 -16.64 -19.27 12.85
N GLY A 118 -15.79 -20.28 13.07
CA GLY A 118 -15.79 -21.53 12.31
C GLY A 118 -14.65 -21.66 11.29
N PRO A 119 -14.69 -22.69 10.41
CA PRO A 119 -13.70 -22.85 9.34
C PRO A 119 -13.76 -21.70 8.33
N GLU A 120 -12.73 -21.57 7.49
CA GLU A 120 -12.75 -20.56 6.43
C GLU A 120 -13.85 -20.87 5.42
N THR A 121 -14.77 -19.94 5.25
CA THR A 121 -15.83 -19.98 4.23
C THR A 121 -15.53 -18.96 3.15
N ARG A 122 -16.13 -19.10 1.97
CA ARG A 122 -16.06 -18.09 0.91
C ARG A 122 -16.48 -16.69 1.41
N HIS A 123 -17.47 -16.62 2.30
CA HIS A 123 -17.90 -15.35 2.88
C HIS A 123 -16.79 -14.68 3.70
N ARG A 124 -16.18 -15.42 4.64
CA ARG A 124 -15.07 -14.89 5.46
C ARG A 124 -13.84 -14.55 4.61
N GLU A 125 -13.56 -15.38 3.61
CA GLU A 125 -12.43 -15.21 2.69
C GLU A 125 -12.54 -13.89 1.90
N LEU A 126 -13.73 -13.61 1.35
CA LEU A 126 -14.00 -12.37 0.61
C LEU A 126 -13.94 -11.13 1.50
N ILE A 127 -14.41 -11.22 2.75
CA ILE A 127 -14.27 -10.13 3.74
C ILE A 127 -12.80 -9.91 4.06
N ARG A 128 -12.03 -10.96 4.36
CA ARG A 128 -10.59 -10.90 4.64
C ARG A 128 -9.84 -10.20 3.51
N GLY A 129 -10.04 -10.65 2.28
CA GLY A 129 -9.42 -10.07 1.10
C GLY A 129 -9.78 -8.60 0.91
N GLY A 130 -11.05 -8.24 1.08
CA GLY A 130 -11.52 -6.87 1.01
C GLY A 130 -10.91 -5.97 2.09
N LEU A 131 -10.85 -6.43 3.34
CA LEU A 131 -10.22 -5.71 4.45
C LEU A 131 -8.73 -5.46 4.18
N ILE A 132 -7.97 -6.50 3.77
CA ILE A 132 -6.57 -6.36 3.39
C ILE A 132 -6.41 -5.31 2.30
N TRP A 133 -7.20 -5.38 1.22
CA TRP A 133 -7.08 -4.45 0.11
C TRP A 133 -7.41 -3.01 0.51
N ARG A 134 -8.30 -2.77 1.48
CA ARG A 134 -8.60 -1.42 1.97
C ARG A 134 -7.46 -0.77 2.73
N LEU A 135 -6.51 -1.56 3.23
CA LEU A 135 -5.27 -1.02 3.78
C LEU A 135 -4.32 -0.50 2.69
N ASN A 136 -4.61 -0.65 1.40
CA ASN A 136 -3.87 -0.02 0.29
C ASN A 136 -4.09 1.51 0.19
N ASP A 137 -4.70 2.12 1.20
CA ASP A 137 -4.95 3.55 1.32
C ASP A 137 -3.70 4.34 1.76
N PRO A 138 -3.44 5.55 1.20
CA PRO A 138 -2.39 6.42 1.71
C PRO A 138 -2.43 6.69 3.23
N ALA A 139 -3.62 6.72 3.84
CA ALA A 139 -3.80 6.95 5.27
C ALA A 139 -3.32 5.78 6.15
N ALA A 140 -3.18 4.57 5.60
CA ALA A 140 -2.60 3.44 6.31
C ALA A 140 -1.05 3.45 6.29
N ARG A 141 -0.43 4.35 5.53
CA ARG A 141 1.03 4.42 5.39
C ARG A 141 1.72 4.70 6.73
N GLY A 142 2.63 3.81 7.10
CA GLY A 142 3.38 3.88 8.35
C GLY A 142 2.58 3.50 9.59
N ASN A 143 1.33 3.05 9.45
CA ASN A 143 0.55 2.54 10.57
C ASN A 143 1.10 1.17 10.98
N ARG A 144 1.65 1.09 12.20
CA ARG A 144 2.29 -0.14 12.69
C ARG A 144 1.32 -1.30 12.82
N ARG A 145 0.11 -1.07 13.36
CA ARG A 145 -0.96 -2.06 13.47
C ARG A 145 -1.35 -2.62 12.10
N ALA A 146 -1.47 -1.75 11.08
CA ALA A 146 -1.77 -2.19 9.72
C ALA A 146 -0.68 -3.07 9.11
N ILE A 147 0.58 -2.69 9.28
CA ILE A 147 1.73 -3.45 8.79
C ILE A 147 1.77 -4.83 9.46
N ASP A 148 1.71 -4.87 10.79
CA ASP A 148 1.77 -6.12 11.55
C ASP A 148 0.59 -7.05 11.22
N LEU A 149 -0.63 -6.52 11.09
CA LEU A 149 -1.79 -7.32 10.69
C LEU A 149 -1.63 -7.91 9.29
N VAL A 150 -1.17 -7.15 8.30
CA VAL A 150 -0.99 -7.68 6.93
C VAL A 150 0.12 -8.74 6.90
N ILE A 151 1.20 -8.55 7.67
CA ILE A 151 2.25 -9.58 7.84
C ILE A 151 1.65 -10.86 8.44
N THR A 152 0.83 -10.74 9.50
CA THR A 152 0.11 -11.88 10.10
C THR A 152 -0.77 -12.60 9.08
N GLN A 153 -1.50 -11.86 8.24
CA GLN A 153 -2.33 -12.46 7.19
C GLN A 153 -1.49 -13.19 6.13
N ILE A 154 -0.32 -12.65 5.74
CA ILE A 154 0.60 -13.31 4.81
C ILE A 154 1.20 -14.60 5.41
N ARG A 155 1.56 -14.57 6.70
CA ARG A 155 2.14 -15.73 7.42
C ARG A 155 1.11 -16.81 7.76
N ARG A 156 -0.18 -16.56 7.53
CA ARG A 156 -1.24 -17.50 7.84
C ARG A 156 -1.08 -18.80 7.05
N GLN A 157 -1.16 -19.94 7.74
CA GLN A 157 -0.98 -21.27 7.13
C GLN A 157 -2.28 -22.08 6.95
N GLN A 158 -3.33 -21.82 7.75
CA GLN A 158 -4.53 -22.68 7.75
C GLN A 158 -5.87 -21.92 7.72
N PRO A 159 -6.55 -21.93 6.55
CA PRO A 159 -5.93 -22.08 5.23
C PRO A 159 -4.96 -20.92 4.93
N PRO A 160 -4.00 -21.10 4.00
CA PRO A 160 -3.22 -19.98 3.51
C PRO A 160 -4.13 -18.96 2.82
N LEU A 161 -3.66 -17.71 2.68
CA LEU A 161 -4.37 -16.74 1.84
C LEU A 161 -4.39 -17.26 0.39
N PRO A 162 -5.56 -17.30 -0.27
CA PRO A 162 -5.61 -17.64 -1.68
C PRO A 162 -4.89 -16.57 -2.51
N SER A 163 -4.38 -16.97 -3.68
CA SER A 163 -3.52 -16.16 -4.54
C SER A 163 -3.98 -14.69 -4.74
N PRO A 164 -5.23 -14.36 -5.11
CA PRO A 164 -5.60 -12.94 -5.31
C PRO A 164 -5.53 -12.09 -4.04
N PHE A 165 -5.66 -12.69 -2.85
CA PHE A 165 -5.54 -11.96 -1.58
C PHE A 165 -4.10 -11.93 -1.07
N SER A 166 -3.30 -12.96 -1.38
CA SER A 166 -1.85 -12.93 -1.18
C SER A 166 -1.19 -11.83 -2.04
N ASP A 167 -1.59 -11.72 -3.31
CA ASP A 167 -1.19 -10.64 -4.22
C ASP A 167 -1.46 -9.26 -3.60
N GLY A 168 -2.71 -9.06 -3.17
CA GLY A 168 -3.16 -7.83 -2.56
C GLY A 168 -2.38 -7.49 -1.30
N ALA A 169 -2.10 -8.47 -0.45
CA ALA A 169 -1.33 -8.28 0.78
C ALA A 169 0.11 -7.82 0.50
N GLY A 170 0.79 -8.42 -0.49
CA GLY A 170 2.13 -8.00 -0.92
C GLY A 170 2.16 -6.56 -1.44
N GLN A 171 1.17 -6.18 -2.27
CA GLN A 171 1.03 -4.81 -2.78
C GLN A 171 0.76 -3.80 -1.65
N VAL A 172 -0.14 -4.15 -0.73
CA VAL A 172 -0.47 -3.33 0.44
C VAL A 172 0.79 -3.06 1.26
N LEU A 173 1.56 -4.10 1.63
CA LEU A 173 2.81 -3.93 2.39
C LEU A 173 3.82 -3.06 1.66
N ALA A 174 4.03 -3.29 0.35
CA ALA A 174 4.96 -2.49 -0.43
C ALA A 174 4.62 -0.99 -0.39
N ARG A 175 3.31 -0.67 -0.35
CA ARG A 175 2.80 0.70 -0.25
C ARG A 175 2.88 1.29 1.16
N ILE A 176 2.38 0.59 2.17
CA ILE A 176 2.17 1.17 3.51
C ILE A 176 3.41 1.14 4.38
N ALA A 177 4.31 0.17 4.20
CA ALA A 177 5.52 0.08 5.01
C ALA A 177 6.45 1.29 4.80
N LEU A 178 7.35 1.54 5.73
CA LEU A 178 8.35 2.61 5.67
C LEU A 178 9.76 2.03 5.82
N PRO A 179 10.83 2.79 5.51
CA PRO A 179 12.20 2.27 5.61
C PRO A 179 12.58 1.68 6.98
N ARG A 180 11.95 2.14 8.07
CA ARG A 180 12.14 1.58 9.42
C ARG A 180 11.64 0.14 9.58
N ASP A 181 10.75 -0.32 8.69
CA ASP A 181 10.19 -1.67 8.69
C ASP A 181 11.04 -2.64 7.83
N PHE A 182 12.22 -2.20 7.38
CA PHE A 182 13.05 -2.92 6.43
C PHE A 182 13.49 -4.30 6.93
N GLU A 183 14.05 -4.40 8.13
CA GLU A 183 14.51 -5.69 8.67
C GLU A 183 13.38 -6.73 8.73
N GLN A 184 12.21 -6.31 9.23
CA GLN A 184 11.03 -7.17 9.32
C GLN A 184 10.54 -7.64 7.94
N LEU A 185 10.63 -6.77 6.92
CA LEU A 185 10.21 -7.13 5.57
C LEU A 185 11.25 -7.95 4.81
N VAL A 186 12.55 -7.85 5.15
CA VAL A 186 13.57 -8.77 4.67
C VAL A 186 13.34 -10.16 5.25
N GLU A 187 13.08 -10.25 6.56
CA GLU A 187 12.75 -11.50 7.25
C GLU A 187 11.52 -12.16 6.61
N LEU A 188 10.40 -11.43 6.51
CA LEU A 188 9.19 -11.93 5.85
C LEU A 188 9.47 -12.40 4.42
N PHE A 189 10.21 -11.62 3.64
CA PHE A 189 10.52 -11.99 2.26
C PHE A 189 11.35 -13.29 2.18
N GLY A 190 12.26 -13.52 3.14
CA GLY A 190 13.04 -14.76 3.25
C GLY A 190 12.21 -15.98 3.67
N GLU A 191 11.14 -15.79 4.44
CA GLU A 191 10.23 -16.87 4.87
C GLU A 191 9.31 -17.38 3.76
N LEU A 192 8.99 -16.53 2.79
CA LEU A 192 8.01 -16.85 1.75
C LEU A 192 8.62 -17.74 0.67
N ASP A 193 7.86 -18.74 0.22
CA ASP A 193 8.20 -19.52 -0.97
C ASP A 193 8.32 -18.61 -2.21
N ASP A 194 9.17 -18.98 -3.14
CA ASP A 194 9.34 -18.24 -4.40
C ASP A 194 8.12 -18.36 -5.34
N ASP A 195 7.15 -19.21 -5.04
CA ASP A 195 5.84 -19.25 -5.72
C ASP A 195 4.76 -18.47 -4.97
N ASN A 196 5.08 -17.92 -3.79
CA ASN A 196 4.14 -17.12 -3.03
C ASN A 196 3.97 -15.74 -3.69
N SER A 197 2.73 -15.43 -4.06
CA SER A 197 2.43 -14.24 -4.83
C SER A 197 2.62 -12.94 -4.04
N ALA A 198 2.50 -12.94 -2.70
CA ALA A 198 2.85 -11.79 -1.88
C ALA A 198 4.34 -11.41 -2.02
N LYS A 199 5.23 -12.42 -2.17
CA LYS A 199 6.67 -12.21 -2.35
C LYS A 199 6.97 -11.46 -3.65
N PHE A 200 6.30 -11.85 -4.74
CA PHE A 200 6.40 -11.17 -6.02
C PHE A 200 6.11 -9.67 -5.90
N PHE A 201 4.97 -9.30 -5.31
CA PHE A 201 4.58 -7.88 -5.16
C PHE A 201 5.37 -7.13 -4.09
N LEU A 202 5.79 -7.81 -3.02
CA LEU A 202 6.63 -7.23 -1.97
C LEU A 202 8.00 -6.77 -2.52
N THR A 203 8.46 -7.33 -3.64
CA THR A 203 9.68 -6.87 -4.35
C THR A 203 9.71 -5.35 -4.56
N GLU A 204 8.56 -4.72 -4.86
CA GLU A 204 8.49 -3.27 -5.10
C GLU A 204 8.87 -2.41 -3.88
N TYR A 205 8.74 -2.97 -2.67
CA TYR A 205 9.14 -2.35 -1.41
C TYR A 205 10.64 -2.02 -1.41
N PHE A 206 11.49 -2.95 -1.84
CA PHE A 206 12.94 -2.81 -1.79
C PHE A 206 13.43 -1.67 -2.67
N GLY A 207 12.77 -1.43 -3.80
CA GLY A 207 13.03 -0.27 -4.67
C GLY A 207 12.67 1.08 -4.02
N LYS A 208 11.85 1.11 -2.96
CA LYS A 208 11.55 2.32 -2.17
C LYS A 208 12.64 2.64 -1.15
N VAL A 209 13.27 1.62 -0.56
CA VAL A 209 14.28 1.79 0.51
C VAL A 209 15.66 2.12 -0.06
N LYS A 210 16.00 1.59 -1.24
CA LYS A 210 17.17 1.98 -2.03
C LYS A 210 18.53 1.75 -1.36
N THR A 211 18.67 0.62 -0.66
CA THR A 211 19.95 0.20 -0.07
C THR A 211 20.64 -0.86 -0.92
N THR A 212 21.95 -1.04 -0.73
CA THR A 212 22.68 -2.17 -1.34
C THR A 212 22.08 -3.51 -0.93
N GLN A 213 21.66 -3.65 0.33
CA GLN A 213 20.94 -4.83 0.79
C GLN A 213 19.60 -5.01 0.08
N SER A 214 18.85 -3.93 -0.19
CA SER A 214 17.62 -4.01 -1.01
C SER A 214 17.89 -4.56 -2.40
N ARG A 215 19.01 -4.15 -3.03
CA ARG A 215 19.47 -4.72 -4.32
C ARG A 215 19.76 -6.20 -4.18
N ASP A 216 20.55 -6.58 -3.18
CA ASP A 216 21.02 -7.95 -3.00
C ASP A 216 19.88 -8.92 -2.65
N VAL A 217 18.82 -8.44 -2.00
CA VAL A 217 17.60 -9.22 -1.73
C VAL A 217 16.82 -9.53 -3.01
N VAL A 218 16.67 -8.57 -3.93
CA VAL A 218 15.83 -8.75 -5.13
C VAL A 218 16.58 -9.29 -6.34
N LEU A 219 17.90 -9.11 -6.40
CA LEU A 219 18.71 -9.50 -7.55
C LEU A 219 18.65 -11.00 -7.88
N PRO A 220 18.62 -11.94 -6.90
CA PRO A 220 18.46 -13.36 -7.19
C PRO A 220 17.20 -13.72 -7.98
N TYR A 221 16.20 -12.82 -8.00
CA TYR A 221 14.93 -13.01 -8.66
C TYR A 221 14.87 -12.42 -10.07
N LEU A 222 15.97 -11.84 -10.58
CA LEU A 222 16.00 -11.14 -11.87
C LEU A 222 15.48 -12.01 -13.02
N ASP A 223 15.93 -13.26 -13.11
CA ASP A 223 15.51 -14.16 -14.18
C ASP A 223 14.08 -14.70 -14.00
N ARG A 224 13.64 -14.86 -12.74
CA ARG A 224 12.29 -15.36 -12.43
C ARG A 224 11.22 -14.30 -12.67
N TRP A 225 11.49 -13.07 -12.27
CA TRP A 225 10.53 -11.97 -12.26
C TRP A 225 11.10 -10.68 -12.88
N PRO A 226 11.64 -10.72 -14.10
CA PRO A 226 12.37 -9.58 -14.65
C PRO A 226 11.51 -8.32 -14.77
N SER A 227 10.21 -8.48 -14.99
CA SER A 227 9.27 -7.35 -15.09
C SER A 227 9.03 -6.57 -13.81
N VAL A 228 9.34 -7.12 -12.64
CA VAL A 228 9.23 -6.43 -11.34
C VAL A 228 10.61 -6.13 -10.78
N VAL A 229 11.58 -7.02 -10.97
CA VAL A 229 12.95 -6.82 -10.48
C VAL A 229 13.64 -5.67 -11.23
N ILE A 230 13.59 -5.63 -12.57
CA ILE A 230 14.24 -4.56 -13.34
C ILE A 230 13.72 -3.16 -12.96
N PRO A 231 12.40 -2.87 -12.94
CA PRO A 231 11.95 -1.55 -12.51
C PRO A 231 12.27 -1.26 -11.04
N THR A 232 12.34 -2.27 -10.18
CA THR A 232 12.78 -2.14 -8.78
C THR A 232 14.25 -1.71 -8.69
N LEU A 233 15.14 -2.35 -9.47
CA LEU A 233 16.56 -1.98 -9.60
C LEU A 233 16.74 -0.57 -10.19
N ILE A 234 15.91 -0.18 -11.17
CA ILE A 234 15.88 1.20 -11.69
C ILE A 234 15.49 2.20 -10.60
N LYS A 235 14.45 1.89 -9.81
CA LYS A 235 13.92 2.80 -8.78
C LYS A 235 14.94 3.10 -7.68
N MET A 236 15.82 2.14 -7.38
CA MET A 236 16.91 2.29 -6.42
C MET A 236 18.20 2.88 -7.02
N ASN A 237 18.27 3.11 -8.33
CA ASN A 237 19.52 3.44 -9.04
C ASN A 237 20.64 2.43 -8.72
N ALA A 238 20.33 1.13 -8.82
CA ALA A 238 21.27 0.08 -8.48
C ALA A 238 22.54 0.15 -9.35
N THR A 239 23.70 0.12 -8.72
CA THR A 239 24.99 0.10 -9.41
C THR A 239 25.45 -1.32 -9.70
N GLY A 240 26.17 -1.49 -10.81
CA GLY A 240 26.83 -2.77 -11.14
C GLY A 240 25.88 -3.88 -11.57
N VAL A 241 24.60 -3.58 -11.85
CA VAL A 241 23.60 -4.57 -12.30
C VAL A 241 23.27 -4.45 -13.78
N ARG A 242 23.80 -3.44 -14.47
CA ARG A 242 23.48 -3.16 -15.88
C ARG A 242 23.74 -4.36 -16.78
N HIS A 243 24.92 -4.98 -16.67
CA HIS A 243 25.30 -6.15 -17.45
C HIS A 243 24.41 -7.38 -17.19
N LEU A 244 23.83 -7.50 -15.99
CA LEU A 244 22.89 -8.57 -15.64
C LEU A 244 21.52 -8.35 -16.29
N ILE A 245 21.13 -7.10 -16.53
CA ILE A 245 19.83 -6.76 -17.13
C ILE A 245 19.87 -6.83 -18.67
N GLU A 246 21.04 -6.65 -19.28
CA GLU A 246 21.22 -6.62 -20.73
C GLU A 246 20.61 -7.82 -21.50
N PRO A 247 20.71 -9.08 -21.03
CA PRO A 247 20.06 -10.22 -21.68
C PRO A 247 18.55 -10.05 -21.87
N HIS A 248 17.88 -9.35 -20.96
CA HIS A 248 16.43 -9.12 -21.01
C HIS A 248 15.97 -8.12 -22.08
N LEU A 249 16.89 -7.49 -22.83
CA LEU A 249 16.55 -6.69 -24.01
C LEU A 249 15.86 -7.52 -25.10
N LYS A 250 16.13 -8.83 -25.13
CA LYS A 250 15.59 -9.79 -26.09
C LYS A 250 14.50 -10.69 -25.49
N ASP A 251 14.06 -10.41 -24.27
CA ASP A 251 13.02 -11.19 -23.57
C ASP A 251 11.75 -11.32 -24.42
N SER A 252 11.06 -12.45 -24.37
CA SER A 252 9.84 -12.68 -25.17
C SER A 252 8.69 -11.77 -24.74
N TRP A 253 8.68 -11.34 -23.48
CA TRP A 253 7.61 -10.53 -22.91
C TRP A 253 7.85 -9.01 -23.08
N PRO A 254 6.92 -8.27 -23.74
CA PRO A 254 7.13 -6.85 -24.05
C PRO A 254 7.39 -5.93 -22.85
N PRO A 255 6.71 -6.07 -21.69
CA PRO A 255 7.00 -5.28 -20.49
C PRO A 255 8.44 -5.44 -19.99
N THR A 256 8.98 -6.67 -19.99
CA THR A 256 10.38 -6.92 -19.61
C THR A 256 11.33 -6.16 -20.53
N ARG A 257 11.18 -6.28 -21.85
CA ARG A 257 12.03 -5.54 -22.81
C ARG A 257 11.95 -4.02 -22.62
N LYS A 258 10.76 -3.49 -22.31
CA LYS A 258 10.56 -2.07 -22.02
C LYS A 258 11.38 -1.63 -20.81
N TYR A 259 11.34 -2.39 -19.72
CA TYR A 259 12.12 -2.07 -18.52
C TYR A 259 13.62 -2.28 -18.72
N ALA A 260 14.04 -3.32 -19.44
CA ALA A 260 15.45 -3.56 -19.76
C ALA A 260 16.07 -2.39 -20.55
N ARG A 261 15.38 -1.88 -21.59
CA ARG A 261 15.82 -0.68 -22.32
C ARG A 261 15.96 0.54 -21.40
N ARG A 262 14.96 0.76 -20.54
CA ARG A 262 15.01 1.85 -19.56
C ARG A 262 16.17 1.68 -18.57
N ALA A 263 16.54 0.46 -18.21
CA ALA A 263 17.70 0.21 -17.36
C ALA A 263 19.00 0.61 -18.06
N MET A 264 19.15 0.32 -19.36
CA MET A 264 20.32 0.74 -20.15
C MET A 264 20.47 2.26 -20.26
N GLU A 265 19.37 3.00 -20.13
CA GLU A 265 19.42 4.47 -20.14
C GLU A 265 19.77 5.04 -18.75
N ARG A 266 19.43 4.34 -17.67
CA ARG A 266 19.40 4.91 -16.31
C ARG A 266 20.41 4.32 -15.34
N LEU A 267 20.89 3.11 -15.58
CA LEU A 267 21.81 2.41 -14.69
C LEU A 267 23.21 2.38 -15.30
N THR A 268 24.22 2.54 -14.44
CA THR A 268 25.65 2.45 -14.75
C THR A 268 26.18 1.08 -14.37
#